data_AF-A0A947SG60-F1
#
_entry.id   AF-A0A947SG60-F1
#
_cell.length_a   1.000
_cell.length_b   1.000
_cell.length_c   1.000
_cell.angle_alpha   90.00
_cell.angle_beta   90.00
_cell.angle_gamma   90.00
#
_symmetry.space_group_name_H-M   'P 1'
#
loop_
_entity.id
_entity.type
_entity.pdbx_description
1 polymer ?
#
loop_
_entity_poly.entity_id
_entity_poly.type
_entity_poly.pdbx_seq_one_letter_code
_entity_poly.pdbx_strand_id
1 'polypeptide(L)'
;MTDAELTFLKDYRAPEFLVPRVELTFAIRSEATVVRARLRVEPQPHRAPGAGLRFSGEDLTLVSVAIDGAPLGFEGYTVDALGLTLNAPPDEPFDLDLTVEIDPAGNTRLMGLYRSSGVWCTQCEPEGFRRMVYFPDRPDVLSVYTVRIEADVAAAPVLLSNGNRIAAGALDNGRHYAVWHDPFPKPSYLFALVAGDLGHIEDGFITMSGRTIALGIYCEHGNEERCRYAMDALKRSMAWDETRFGREYDLDLFNVVAVSDFNF
;
A
#
# COMPACT_ATOMS: atom_id res chain seq x y z
N MET A 1 -14.50 -11.31 -22.70
CA MET A 1 -15.44 -10.33 -22.10
C MET A 1 -16.22 -11.10 -21.05
N THR A 2 -15.74 -11.10 -19.81
CA THR A 2 -16.57 -11.51 -18.67
C THR A 2 -17.56 -10.37 -18.44
N ASP A 3 -18.85 -10.66 -18.44
CA ASP A 3 -19.87 -9.69 -18.04
C ASP A 3 -19.50 -9.17 -16.65
N ALA A 4 -19.42 -7.86 -16.50
CA ALA A 4 -19.20 -7.25 -15.19
C ALA A 4 -20.39 -7.62 -14.30
N GLU A 5 -20.13 -8.31 -13.18
CA GLU A 5 -21.17 -8.60 -12.20
C GLU A 5 -21.69 -7.28 -11.61
N LEU A 6 -23.00 -7.09 -11.67
CA LEU A 6 -23.64 -5.91 -11.10
C LEU A 6 -23.55 -5.97 -9.57
N THR A 7 -22.92 -4.96 -8.98
CA THR A 7 -22.90 -4.77 -7.52
C THR A 7 -24.03 -3.84 -7.10
N PHE A 8 -24.88 -4.28 -6.16
CA PHE A 8 -25.97 -3.46 -5.63
C PHE A 8 -25.74 -3.11 -4.15
N LEU A 9 -26.01 -1.86 -3.78
CA LEU A 9 -25.90 -1.37 -2.40
C LEU A 9 -26.69 -2.23 -1.38
N LYS A 10 -27.89 -2.70 -1.77
CA LYS A 10 -28.76 -3.52 -0.92
C LYS A 10 -28.18 -4.90 -0.59
N ASP A 11 -27.19 -5.36 -1.35
CA ASP A 11 -26.56 -6.67 -1.20
C ASP A 11 -25.30 -6.60 -0.32
N TYR A 12 -24.99 -5.42 0.25
CA TYR A 12 -23.91 -5.25 1.20
C TYR A 12 -24.01 -6.27 2.34
N ARG A 13 -22.87 -6.90 2.64
CA ARG A 13 -22.66 -7.72 3.82
C ARG A 13 -21.37 -7.29 4.50
N ALA A 14 -21.37 -7.34 5.84
CA ALA A 14 -20.15 -7.19 6.63
C ALA A 14 -19.09 -8.21 6.15
N PRO A 15 -17.79 -7.89 6.25
CA PRO A 15 -16.74 -8.79 5.81
C PRO A 15 -16.71 -10.06 6.67
N GLU A 16 -16.48 -11.21 6.03
CA GLU A 16 -16.42 -12.52 6.71
C GLU A 16 -15.14 -12.69 7.56
N PHE A 17 -14.16 -11.81 7.37
CA PHE A 17 -12.90 -11.75 8.10
C PHE A 17 -12.35 -10.31 8.07
N LEU A 18 -11.59 -9.96 9.09
CA LEU A 18 -10.82 -8.71 9.15
C LEU A 18 -9.33 -8.99 8.99
N VAL A 19 -8.57 -7.94 8.69
CA VAL A 19 -7.10 -8.00 8.59
C VAL A 19 -6.47 -6.84 9.37
N PRO A 20 -6.51 -6.83 10.72
CA PRO A 20 -6.09 -5.65 11.50
C PRO A 20 -4.60 -5.30 11.37
N ARG A 21 -3.74 -6.26 10.99
CA ARG A 21 -2.30 -6.05 10.81
C ARG A 21 -1.84 -6.55 9.45
N VAL A 22 -1.11 -5.69 8.74
CA VAL A 22 -0.54 -5.96 7.43
C VAL A 22 0.95 -5.61 7.44
N GLU A 23 1.78 -6.60 7.18
CA GLU A 23 3.22 -6.42 7.01
C GLU A 23 3.59 -6.73 5.56
N LEU A 24 4.16 -5.76 4.85
CA LEU A 24 4.49 -5.87 3.44
C LEU A 24 5.99 -5.68 3.22
N THR A 25 6.56 -6.45 2.31
CA THR A 25 7.89 -6.20 1.75
C THR A 25 7.80 -6.13 0.23
N PHE A 26 8.15 -4.98 -0.34
CA PHE A 26 8.30 -4.78 -1.78
C PHE A 26 9.77 -4.85 -2.14
N ALA A 27 10.20 -5.96 -2.74
CA ALA A 27 11.54 -6.10 -3.29
C ALA A 27 11.51 -5.69 -4.78
N ILE A 28 11.74 -4.41 -5.03
CA ILE A 28 11.73 -3.81 -6.37
C ILE A 28 13.01 -4.18 -7.11
N ARG A 29 12.85 -4.66 -8.35
CA ARG A 29 13.91 -4.94 -9.32
C ARG A 29 13.54 -4.36 -10.69
N SER A 30 14.45 -4.41 -11.64
CA SER A 30 14.27 -3.85 -12.98
C SER A 30 13.15 -4.53 -13.77
N GLU A 31 13.03 -5.86 -13.69
CA GLU A 31 12.08 -6.64 -14.50
C GLU A 31 10.81 -7.04 -13.75
N ALA A 32 10.88 -7.14 -12.43
CA ALA A 32 9.77 -7.63 -11.60
C ALA A 32 9.86 -7.06 -10.19
N THR A 33 8.73 -7.03 -9.49
CA THR A 33 8.69 -6.76 -8.05
C THR A 33 8.14 -7.98 -7.34
N VAL A 34 8.90 -8.47 -6.35
CA VAL A 34 8.42 -9.52 -5.45
C VAL A 34 7.78 -8.86 -4.25
N VAL A 35 6.49 -9.14 -4.04
CA VAL A 35 5.73 -8.65 -2.89
C VAL A 35 5.55 -9.81 -1.92
N ARG A 36 6.01 -9.62 -0.68
CA ARG A 36 5.75 -10.53 0.44
C ARG A 36 4.78 -9.87 1.38
N ALA A 37 3.76 -10.58 1.80
CA ALA A 37 2.78 -10.10 2.75
C ALA A 37 2.61 -11.09 3.88
N ARG A 38 2.54 -10.59 5.11
CA ARG A 38 2.04 -11.30 6.28
C ARG A 38 0.81 -10.58 6.78
N LEU A 39 -0.33 -11.25 6.69
CA LEU A 39 -1.65 -10.72 7.02
C LEU A 39 -2.13 -11.40 8.29
N ARG A 40 -2.45 -10.63 9.33
CA ARG A 40 -3.16 -11.18 10.50
C ARG A 40 -4.64 -11.31 10.12
N VAL A 41 -5.13 -12.51 9.88
CA VAL A 41 -6.52 -12.76 9.49
C VAL A 41 -7.36 -13.07 10.72
N GLU A 42 -8.50 -12.39 10.85
CA GLU A 42 -9.47 -12.58 11.95
C GLU A 42 -10.85 -12.93 11.39
N PRO A 43 -11.17 -14.24 11.26
CA PRO A 43 -12.50 -14.70 10.86
C PRO A 43 -13.59 -14.12 11.76
N GLN A 44 -14.71 -13.71 11.18
CA GLN A 44 -15.81 -13.11 11.93
C GLN A 44 -16.81 -14.16 12.44
N PRO A 45 -17.45 -13.96 13.61
CA PRO A 45 -18.34 -14.95 14.22
C PRO A 45 -19.58 -15.34 13.38
N HIS A 46 -19.98 -14.48 12.43
CA HIS A 46 -21.12 -14.71 11.56
C HIS A 46 -20.77 -15.53 10.31
N ARG A 47 -19.48 -15.84 10.09
CA ARG A 47 -19.03 -16.71 9.01
C ARG A 47 -19.46 -18.14 9.28
N ALA A 48 -19.86 -18.86 8.22
CA ALA A 48 -20.14 -20.28 8.32
C ALA A 48 -18.85 -21.07 8.62
N PRO A 49 -18.81 -21.94 9.63
CA PRO A 49 -17.63 -22.74 9.95
C PRO A 49 -17.15 -23.54 8.74
N GLY A 50 -15.83 -23.54 8.50
CA GLY A 50 -15.22 -24.24 7.37
C GLY A 50 -15.53 -23.66 5.98
N ALA A 51 -16.18 -22.50 5.86
CA ALA A 51 -16.35 -21.83 4.58
C ALA A 51 -15.01 -21.32 4.01
N GLY A 52 -14.85 -21.30 2.69
CA GLY A 52 -13.64 -20.73 2.11
C GLY A 52 -13.48 -19.23 2.43
N LEU A 53 -12.25 -18.73 2.51
CA LEU A 53 -11.98 -17.29 2.63
C LEU A 53 -11.45 -16.75 1.32
N ARG A 54 -12.17 -15.78 0.74
CA ARG A 54 -11.84 -15.19 -0.55
C ARG A 54 -11.07 -13.88 -0.39
N PHE A 55 -9.96 -13.77 -1.11
CA PHE A 55 -9.16 -12.57 -1.24
C PHE A 55 -9.19 -12.11 -2.69
N SER A 56 -9.43 -10.82 -2.92
CA SER A 56 -9.39 -10.23 -4.28
C SER A 56 -7.95 -10.20 -4.77
N GLY A 57 -7.72 -10.50 -6.05
CA GLY A 57 -6.41 -10.44 -6.67
C GLY A 57 -6.50 -10.43 -8.20
N GLU A 58 -5.69 -9.61 -8.86
CA GLU A 58 -5.69 -9.51 -10.32
C GLU A 58 -4.28 -9.35 -10.87
N ASP A 59 -3.98 -10.03 -11.97
CA ASP A 59 -2.67 -9.96 -12.67
C ASP A 59 -1.47 -10.26 -11.73
N LEU A 60 -1.65 -11.21 -10.82
CA LEU A 60 -0.63 -11.65 -9.87
C LEU A 60 -0.05 -13.01 -10.24
N THR A 61 1.27 -13.15 -10.20
CA THR A 61 1.92 -14.47 -10.23
C THR A 61 2.09 -14.95 -8.79
N LEU A 62 1.25 -15.90 -8.35
CA LEU A 62 1.37 -16.47 -7.01
C LEU A 62 2.62 -17.37 -6.90
N VAL A 63 3.49 -17.09 -5.93
CA VAL A 63 4.71 -17.84 -5.66
C VAL A 63 4.52 -18.81 -4.49
N SER A 64 3.94 -18.35 -3.38
CA SER A 64 3.75 -19.20 -2.19
C SER A 64 2.60 -18.72 -1.31
N VAL A 65 1.99 -19.67 -0.59
CA VAL A 65 0.99 -19.43 0.47
C VAL A 65 1.38 -20.25 1.69
N ALA A 66 1.31 -19.66 2.88
CA ALA A 66 1.45 -20.38 4.14
C ALA A 66 0.47 -19.84 5.20
N ILE A 67 0.03 -20.71 6.10
CA ILE A 67 -0.75 -20.36 7.28
C ILE A 67 0.08 -20.68 8.51
N ASP A 68 0.28 -19.70 9.39
CA ASP A 68 1.08 -19.82 10.62
C ASP A 68 2.48 -20.41 10.35
N GLY A 69 3.09 -20.01 9.23
CA GLY A 69 4.39 -20.51 8.77
C GLY A 69 4.39 -21.90 8.14
N ALA A 70 3.26 -22.61 8.10
CA ALA A 70 3.12 -23.89 7.42
C ALA A 70 2.71 -23.69 5.94
N PRO A 71 3.52 -24.12 4.95
CA PRO A 71 3.18 -24.01 3.54
C PRO A 71 1.90 -24.76 3.19
N LEU A 72 1.02 -24.14 2.40
CA LEU A 72 -0.16 -24.80 1.86
C LEU A 72 0.16 -25.50 0.54
N GLY A 73 -0.26 -26.76 0.42
CA GLY A 73 -0.28 -27.45 -0.87
C GLY A 73 -1.40 -26.94 -1.77
N PHE A 74 -1.38 -27.36 -3.04
CA PHE A 74 -2.36 -26.95 -4.06
C PHE A 74 -3.82 -27.30 -3.72
N GLU A 75 -4.07 -28.24 -2.81
CA GLU A 75 -5.42 -28.58 -2.33
C GLU A 75 -5.95 -27.57 -1.29
N GLY A 76 -5.06 -26.82 -0.63
CA GLY A 76 -5.40 -25.88 0.44
C GLY A 76 -5.99 -24.56 -0.05
N TYR A 77 -5.84 -24.25 -1.34
CA TYR A 77 -6.34 -23.01 -1.93
C TYR A 77 -6.72 -23.19 -3.40
N THR A 78 -7.46 -22.23 -3.95
CA THR A 78 -7.77 -22.15 -5.38
C THR A 78 -7.52 -20.73 -5.85
N VAL A 79 -6.92 -20.59 -7.04
CA VAL A 79 -6.68 -19.29 -7.69
C VAL A 79 -7.48 -19.25 -8.98
N ASP A 80 -8.16 -18.14 -9.20
CA ASP A 80 -8.79 -17.81 -10.48
C ASP A 80 -8.39 -16.40 -10.92
N ALA A 81 -8.98 -15.90 -12.00
CA ALA A 81 -8.62 -14.62 -12.59
C ALA A 81 -8.86 -13.40 -11.67
N LEU A 82 -9.70 -13.53 -10.64
CA LEU A 82 -10.13 -12.45 -9.76
C LEU A 82 -9.70 -12.66 -8.30
N GLY A 83 -8.88 -13.67 -8.00
CA GLY A 83 -8.36 -13.83 -6.64
C GLY A 83 -7.98 -15.23 -6.21
N LEU A 84 -7.81 -15.34 -4.89
CA LEU A 84 -7.39 -16.52 -4.17
C LEU A 84 -8.42 -16.89 -3.11
N THR A 85 -8.85 -18.14 -3.11
CA THR A 85 -9.73 -18.71 -2.09
C THR A 85 -8.93 -19.69 -1.24
N LEU A 86 -8.86 -19.49 0.07
CA LEU A 86 -8.43 -20.54 1.01
C LEU A 86 -9.60 -21.50 1.19
N ASN A 87 -9.42 -22.78 0.93
CA ASN A 87 -10.54 -23.74 0.85
C ASN A 87 -11.11 -24.12 2.22
N ALA A 88 -10.22 -24.34 3.20
CA ALA A 88 -10.58 -24.70 4.57
C ALA A 88 -9.63 -24.02 5.58
N PRO A 89 -9.67 -22.68 5.69
CA PRO A 89 -8.82 -21.95 6.63
C PRO A 89 -9.26 -22.17 8.08
N PRO A 90 -8.39 -21.92 9.07
CA PRO A 90 -8.77 -21.92 10.47
C PRO A 90 -9.96 -21.00 10.76
N ASP A 91 -10.84 -21.41 11.66
CA ASP A 91 -11.94 -20.57 12.17
C ASP A 91 -11.47 -19.58 13.26
N GLU A 92 -10.26 -19.80 13.80
CA GLU A 92 -9.58 -18.92 14.77
C GLU A 92 -8.60 -17.98 14.06
N PRO A 93 -8.21 -16.84 14.67
CA PRO A 93 -7.23 -15.93 14.09
C PRO A 93 -5.86 -16.54 13.76
N PHE A 94 -5.37 -16.34 12.54
CA PHE A 94 -4.13 -16.92 12.01
C PHE A 94 -3.29 -15.89 11.24
N ASP A 95 -2.02 -16.18 11.02
CA ASP A 95 -1.18 -15.41 10.10
C ASP A 95 -1.17 -16.06 8.71
N LEU A 96 -1.50 -15.28 7.67
CA LEU A 96 -1.43 -15.68 6.27
C LEU A 96 -0.20 -15.04 5.63
N ASP A 97 0.76 -15.87 5.23
CA ASP A 97 1.93 -15.43 4.48
C ASP A 97 1.73 -15.67 2.97
N LEU A 98 1.91 -14.63 2.17
CA LEU A 98 1.79 -14.65 0.71
C LEU A 98 3.08 -14.13 0.08
N THR A 99 3.54 -14.79 -0.97
CA THR A 99 4.52 -14.22 -1.90
C THR A 99 3.92 -14.18 -3.29
N VAL A 100 3.96 -13.01 -3.93
CA VAL A 100 3.56 -12.83 -5.32
C VAL A 100 4.64 -12.08 -6.09
N GLU A 101 4.65 -12.26 -7.40
CA GLU A 101 5.46 -11.47 -8.33
C GLU A 101 4.53 -10.66 -9.25
N ILE A 102 4.90 -9.40 -9.47
CA ILE A 102 4.18 -8.44 -10.32
C ILE A 102 5.16 -7.74 -11.27
N ASP A 103 4.64 -7.25 -12.40
CA ASP A 103 5.39 -6.49 -13.42
C ASP A 103 4.89 -5.03 -13.48
N PRO A 104 5.48 -4.11 -12.69
CA PRO A 104 5.11 -2.70 -12.73
C PRO A 104 5.42 -2.02 -14.07
N ALA A 105 6.40 -2.50 -14.83
CA ALA A 105 6.80 -1.90 -16.10
C ALA A 105 5.80 -2.23 -17.22
N GLY A 106 5.23 -3.43 -17.19
CA GLY A 106 4.14 -3.86 -18.07
C GLY A 106 2.75 -3.36 -17.66
N ASN A 107 2.60 -2.73 -16.49
CA ASN A 107 1.30 -2.30 -15.97
C ASN A 107 0.80 -0.98 -16.59
N THR A 108 0.16 -1.07 -17.75
CA THR A 108 -0.41 0.07 -18.47
C THR A 108 -1.77 0.56 -17.94
N ARG A 109 -2.36 -0.13 -16.94
CA ARG A 109 -3.61 0.30 -16.31
C ARG A 109 -3.43 1.46 -15.33
N LEU A 110 -2.19 1.71 -14.88
CA LEU A 110 -1.86 2.70 -13.85
C LEU A 110 -2.70 2.51 -12.57
N MET A 111 -2.89 1.25 -12.17
CA MET A 111 -3.57 0.82 -10.95
C MET A 111 -2.75 -0.27 -10.25
N GLY A 112 -2.71 -0.26 -8.92
CA GLY A 112 -1.73 -1.01 -8.15
C GLY A 112 -0.35 -0.37 -8.28
N LEU A 113 0.72 -1.17 -8.25
CA LEU A 113 2.08 -0.70 -8.50
C LEU A 113 2.36 -0.65 -10.00
N TYR A 114 2.80 0.50 -10.49
CA TYR A 114 3.21 0.70 -11.87
C TYR A 114 4.46 1.57 -11.94
N ARG A 115 5.04 1.68 -13.13
CA ARG A 115 6.23 2.50 -13.39
C ARG A 115 5.94 3.62 -14.38
N SER A 116 6.14 4.87 -13.99
CA SER A 116 6.04 6.07 -14.85
C SER A 116 7.34 6.85 -14.78
N SER A 117 7.92 7.19 -15.95
CA SER A 117 9.17 7.96 -16.06
C SER A 117 10.32 7.49 -15.16
N GLY A 118 10.43 6.17 -14.95
CA GLY A 118 11.46 5.57 -14.11
C GLY A 118 11.11 5.47 -12.62
N VAL A 119 10.02 6.10 -12.17
CA VAL A 119 9.51 6.09 -10.80
C VAL A 119 8.47 4.98 -10.65
N TRP A 120 8.59 4.18 -9.59
CA TRP A 120 7.54 3.28 -9.14
C TRP A 120 6.58 4.04 -8.25
N CYS A 121 5.30 4.03 -8.59
CA CYS A 121 4.26 4.65 -7.80
C CYS A 121 3.02 3.76 -7.78
N THR A 122 2.16 3.99 -6.78
CA THR A 122 0.92 3.23 -6.62
C THR A 122 -0.30 4.10 -6.79
N GLN A 123 -1.33 3.54 -7.41
CA GLN A 123 -2.69 4.04 -7.36
C GLN A 123 -3.61 2.93 -6.86
N CYS A 124 -4.12 3.06 -5.63
CA CYS A 124 -4.92 2.01 -4.98
C CYS A 124 -6.43 2.28 -5.03
N GLU A 125 -6.86 3.53 -5.18
CA GLU A 125 -8.29 3.83 -5.28
C GLU A 125 -8.82 3.60 -6.71
N PRO A 126 -10.01 2.95 -6.86
CA PRO A 126 -10.83 2.36 -5.80
C PRO A 126 -10.40 0.93 -5.40
N GLU A 127 -9.82 0.17 -6.34
CA GLU A 127 -9.59 -1.28 -6.21
C GLU A 127 -8.23 -1.70 -6.80
N GLY A 128 -7.21 -0.84 -6.66
CA GLY A 128 -5.87 -1.09 -7.19
C GLY A 128 -4.99 -1.95 -6.28
N PHE A 129 -5.30 -2.06 -4.99
CA PHE A 129 -4.45 -2.79 -4.04
C PHE A 129 -4.40 -4.29 -4.33
N ARG A 130 -5.51 -4.89 -4.81
CA ARG A 130 -5.57 -6.29 -5.28
C ARG A 130 -4.63 -6.63 -6.44
N ARG A 131 -4.03 -5.62 -7.09
CA ARG A 131 -3.03 -5.79 -8.16
C ARG A 131 -1.59 -5.83 -7.64
N MET A 132 -1.41 -5.85 -6.31
CA MET A 132 -0.09 -5.99 -5.67
C MET A 132 0.00 -7.22 -4.77
N VAL A 133 -1.11 -7.62 -4.15
CA VAL A 133 -1.21 -8.77 -3.25
C VAL A 133 -2.67 -9.20 -3.12
N TYR A 134 -2.92 -10.48 -2.86
CA TYR A 134 -4.26 -10.94 -2.52
C TYR A 134 -4.73 -10.32 -1.19
N PHE A 135 -5.85 -9.62 -1.22
CA PHE A 135 -6.36 -8.86 -0.06
C PHE A 135 -7.89 -8.75 -0.08
N PRO A 136 -8.58 -8.61 1.07
CA PRO A 136 -9.97 -8.14 1.09
C PRO A 136 -10.02 -6.65 0.72
N ASP A 137 -9.88 -6.35 -0.56
CA ASP A 137 -9.73 -5.00 -1.11
C ASP A 137 -11.06 -4.26 -1.15
N ARG A 138 -11.54 -3.87 0.04
CA ARG A 138 -12.79 -3.18 0.34
C ARG A 138 -12.60 -2.18 1.48
N PRO A 139 -13.33 -1.04 1.49
CA PRO A 139 -13.02 0.09 2.36
C PRO A 139 -13.43 -0.08 3.83
N ASP A 140 -14.26 -1.07 4.15
CA ASP A 140 -14.68 -1.40 5.53
C ASP A 140 -13.79 -2.46 6.20
N VAL A 141 -12.67 -2.84 5.56
CA VAL A 141 -11.57 -3.58 6.20
C VAL A 141 -10.42 -2.62 6.46
N LEU A 142 -10.23 -2.27 7.74
CA LEU A 142 -9.20 -1.33 8.18
C LEU A 142 -8.00 -2.07 8.76
N SER A 143 -6.79 -1.65 8.38
CA SER A 143 -5.56 -2.32 8.78
C SER A 143 -4.48 -1.32 9.20
N VAL A 144 -3.65 -1.71 10.16
CA VAL A 144 -2.37 -1.05 10.46
C VAL A 144 -1.30 -1.64 9.54
N TYR A 145 -0.52 -0.76 8.89
CA TYR A 145 0.45 -1.16 7.87
C TYR A 145 1.88 -0.95 8.34
N THR A 146 2.71 -1.97 8.17
CA THR A 146 4.17 -1.86 8.23
C THR A 146 4.76 -2.27 6.88
N VAL A 147 5.48 -1.37 6.23
CA VAL A 147 5.87 -1.51 4.82
C VAL A 147 7.38 -1.39 4.72
N ARG A 148 8.03 -2.45 4.26
CA ARG A 148 9.43 -2.47 3.87
C ARG A 148 9.53 -2.34 2.36
N ILE A 149 10.37 -1.41 1.91
CA ILE A 149 10.68 -1.21 0.50
C ILE A 149 12.17 -1.47 0.32
N GLU A 150 12.52 -2.26 -0.69
CA GLU A 150 13.91 -2.52 -1.08
C GLU A 150 14.11 -2.23 -2.56
N ALA A 151 15.16 -1.49 -2.90
CA ALA A 151 15.50 -1.17 -4.28
C ALA A 151 17.02 -1.02 -4.46
N ASP A 152 17.45 -0.95 -5.72
CA ASP A 152 18.79 -0.50 -6.07
C ASP A 152 18.93 1.01 -5.80
N VAL A 153 20.03 1.43 -5.19
CA VAL A 153 20.25 2.82 -4.78
C VAL A 153 20.36 3.75 -6.00
N ALA A 154 20.93 3.28 -7.11
CA ALA A 154 21.07 4.09 -8.32
C ALA A 154 19.74 4.21 -9.07
N ALA A 155 18.86 3.22 -8.98
CA ALA A 155 17.54 3.25 -9.61
C ALA A 155 16.49 4.01 -8.78
N ALA A 156 16.54 3.91 -7.45
CA ALA A 156 15.53 4.47 -6.56
C ALA A 156 16.14 4.92 -5.21
N PRO A 157 16.92 6.02 -5.18
CA PRO A 157 17.48 6.53 -3.92
C PRO A 157 16.44 7.02 -2.92
N VAL A 158 15.22 7.33 -3.36
CA VAL A 158 14.09 7.74 -2.51
C VAL A 158 13.08 6.59 -2.40
N LEU A 159 12.74 6.18 -1.17
CA LEU A 159 11.75 5.13 -0.85
C LEU A 159 10.73 5.65 0.17
N LEU A 160 9.47 5.83 -0.23
CA LEU A 160 8.39 6.42 0.56
C LEU A 160 7.18 5.48 0.67
N SER A 161 6.51 5.52 1.81
CA SER A 161 5.18 4.94 2.02
C SER A 161 4.43 5.75 3.09
N ASN A 162 3.22 5.31 3.47
CA ASN A 162 2.43 5.99 4.50
C ASN A 162 3.10 5.91 5.88
N GLY A 163 2.75 6.86 6.75
CA GLY A 163 3.19 6.89 8.15
C GLY A 163 4.63 7.40 8.31
N ASN A 164 5.33 6.86 9.31
CA ASN A 164 6.66 7.30 9.71
C ASN A 164 7.74 6.30 9.31
N ARG A 165 8.90 6.78 8.85
CA ARG A 165 10.07 5.93 8.57
C ARG A 165 10.72 5.48 9.88
N ILE A 166 10.59 4.20 10.21
CA ILE A 166 11.10 3.60 11.46
C ILE A 166 12.44 2.89 11.32
N ALA A 167 12.84 2.53 10.09
CA ALA A 167 14.17 1.98 9.82
C ALA A 167 14.62 2.27 8.39
N ALA A 168 15.92 2.32 8.16
CA ALA A 168 16.53 2.34 6.84
C ALA A 168 17.94 1.74 6.92
N GLY A 169 18.48 1.25 5.80
CA GLY A 169 19.82 0.69 5.79
C GLY A 169 20.28 0.23 4.41
N ALA A 170 21.58 -0.03 4.30
CA ALA A 170 22.17 -0.65 3.12
C ALA A 170 21.86 -2.16 3.08
N LEU A 171 21.82 -2.70 1.86
CA LEU A 171 21.77 -4.13 1.56
C LEU A 171 22.96 -4.47 0.65
N ASP A 172 23.21 -5.76 0.45
CA ASP A 172 24.26 -6.22 -0.46
C ASP A 172 23.98 -5.76 -1.91
N ASN A 173 25.05 -5.73 -2.72
CA ASN A 173 25.00 -5.46 -4.16
C ASN A 173 24.40 -4.10 -4.53
N GLY A 174 24.68 -3.04 -3.74
CA GLY A 174 24.26 -1.67 -4.07
C GLY A 174 22.79 -1.39 -3.82
N ARG A 175 22.08 -2.27 -3.10
CA ARG A 175 20.68 -2.07 -2.71
C ARG A 175 20.57 -1.40 -1.34
N HIS A 176 19.38 -0.91 -1.03
CA HIS A 176 19.04 -0.38 0.29
C HIS A 176 17.59 -0.68 0.64
N TYR A 177 17.17 -0.32 1.85
CA TYR A 177 15.78 -0.41 2.26
C TYR A 177 15.34 0.77 3.13
N ALA A 178 14.03 0.97 3.17
CA ALA A 178 13.33 1.77 4.17
C ALA A 178 12.12 0.99 4.71
N VAL A 179 11.83 1.14 6.01
CA VAL A 179 10.66 0.58 6.67
C VAL A 179 9.80 1.72 7.19
N TRP A 180 8.52 1.68 6.83
CA TRP A 180 7.50 2.66 7.17
C TRP A 180 6.43 2.03 8.04
N HIS A 181 5.95 2.75 9.04
CA HIS A 181 4.88 2.31 9.92
C HIS A 181 3.82 3.39 10.03
N ASP A 182 2.59 3.05 9.67
CA ASP A 182 1.42 3.90 9.83
C ASP A 182 0.56 3.36 10.98
N PRO A 183 0.49 4.05 12.12
CA PRO A 183 -0.20 3.57 13.31
C PRO A 183 -1.73 3.64 13.18
N PHE A 184 -2.26 4.34 12.18
CA PHE A 184 -3.70 4.53 12.02
C PHE A 184 -4.31 3.45 11.13
N PRO A 185 -5.34 2.72 11.60
CA PRO A 185 -6.05 1.76 10.76
C PRO A 185 -6.67 2.47 9.55
N LYS A 186 -6.31 2.03 8.35
CA LYS A 186 -6.80 2.58 7.09
C LYS A 186 -7.25 1.48 6.13
N PRO A 187 -8.18 1.78 5.21
CA PRO A 187 -8.51 0.88 4.12
C PRO A 187 -7.36 0.78 3.09
N SER A 188 -7.36 -0.30 2.32
CA SER A 188 -6.34 -0.59 1.30
C SER A 188 -6.21 0.50 0.24
N TYR A 189 -7.29 1.18 -0.11
CA TYR A 189 -7.26 2.22 -1.15
C TYR A 189 -6.41 3.45 -0.78
N LEU A 190 -6.14 3.67 0.52
CA LEU A 190 -5.26 4.74 1.01
C LEU A 190 -3.78 4.33 1.11
N PHE A 191 -3.44 3.09 0.74
CA PHE A 191 -2.05 2.65 0.65
C PHE A 191 -1.31 3.42 -0.45
N ALA A 192 -0.12 3.90 -0.13
CA ALA A 192 0.79 4.52 -1.08
C ALA A 192 2.22 3.97 -0.94
N LEU A 193 2.87 3.76 -2.08
CA LEU A 193 4.30 3.50 -2.19
C LEU A 193 4.86 4.32 -3.34
N VAL A 194 6.00 4.98 -3.10
CA VAL A 194 6.80 5.63 -4.14
C VAL A 194 8.26 5.21 -4.00
N ALA A 195 8.89 4.86 -5.11
CA ALA A 195 10.32 4.61 -5.19
C ALA A 195 10.89 5.19 -6.49
N GLY A 196 11.98 5.96 -6.43
CA GLY A 196 12.59 6.56 -7.62
C GLY A 196 13.71 7.55 -7.32
N ASP A 197 14.31 8.07 -8.38
CA ASP A 197 15.25 9.19 -8.30
C ASP A 197 14.49 10.51 -8.46
N LEU A 198 14.30 11.21 -7.34
CA LEU A 198 13.44 12.39 -7.23
C LEU A 198 14.19 13.54 -6.57
N GLY A 199 14.01 14.73 -7.14
CA GLY A 199 14.30 15.99 -6.46
C GLY A 199 13.24 16.27 -5.40
N HIS A 200 13.55 17.11 -4.42
CA HIS A 200 12.56 17.50 -3.41
C HIS A 200 12.87 18.85 -2.77
N ILE A 201 11.82 19.45 -2.20
CA ILE A 201 11.92 20.56 -1.26
C ILE A 201 11.38 20.12 0.11
N GLU A 202 12.00 20.63 1.17
CA GLU A 202 11.60 20.37 2.55
C GLU A 202 11.23 21.67 3.26
N ASP A 203 10.29 21.58 4.21
CA ASP A 203 9.93 22.66 5.11
C ASP A 203 9.27 22.09 6.38
N GLY A 204 8.74 22.94 7.26
CA GLY A 204 7.99 22.53 8.44
C GLY A 204 6.74 23.37 8.71
N PHE A 205 5.80 22.79 9.45
CA PHE A 205 4.60 23.45 9.97
C PHE A 205 4.50 23.24 11.49
N ILE A 206 4.20 24.29 12.24
CA ILE A 206 3.96 24.20 13.69
C ILE A 206 2.46 24.18 13.91
N THR A 207 1.95 23.12 14.52
CA THR A 207 0.53 22.92 14.79
C THR A 207 0.03 23.80 15.94
N MET A 208 -1.30 23.88 16.10
CA MET A 208 -1.94 24.62 17.19
C MET A 208 -1.55 24.11 18.59
N SER A 209 -1.15 22.83 18.73
CA SER A 209 -0.62 22.28 19.98
C SER A 209 0.90 22.48 20.16
N GLY A 210 1.60 22.98 19.14
CA GLY A 210 3.04 23.23 19.15
C GLY A 210 3.90 22.07 18.64
N ARG A 211 3.31 21.04 18.00
CA ARG A 211 4.07 19.98 17.31
C ARG A 211 4.65 20.52 16.00
N THR A 212 5.84 20.08 15.63
CA THR A 212 6.44 20.39 14.33
C THR A 212 6.22 19.21 13.39
N ILE A 213 5.55 19.47 12.27
CA ILE A 213 5.35 18.50 11.19
C ILE A 213 6.38 18.75 10.10
N ALA A 214 7.14 17.73 9.72
CA ALA A 214 8.05 17.79 8.57
C ALA A 214 7.24 17.72 7.27
N LEU A 215 7.52 18.61 6.33
CA LEU A 215 6.84 18.65 5.03
C LEU A 215 7.83 18.36 3.91
N GLY A 216 7.50 17.42 3.03
CA GLY A 216 8.30 17.08 1.86
C GLY A 216 7.46 17.14 0.59
N ILE A 217 7.95 17.82 -0.45
CA ILE A 217 7.37 17.74 -1.79
C ILE A 217 8.43 17.21 -2.75
N TYR A 218 8.17 16.03 -3.30
CA TYR A 218 9.03 15.31 -4.23
C TYR A 218 8.53 15.51 -5.66
N CYS A 219 9.47 15.64 -6.61
CA CYS A 219 9.18 15.80 -8.02
C CYS A 219 10.33 15.27 -8.88
N GLU A 220 10.12 15.21 -10.20
CA GLU A 220 11.23 15.03 -11.13
C GLU A 220 12.27 16.15 -10.97
N HIS A 221 13.55 15.80 -11.09
CA HIS A 221 14.68 16.73 -10.97
C HIS A 221 14.52 17.94 -11.90
N GLY A 222 14.82 19.13 -11.39
CA GLY A 222 14.71 20.41 -12.10
C GLY A 222 13.35 21.11 -11.97
N ASN A 223 12.35 20.47 -11.32
CA ASN A 223 11.04 21.07 -11.04
C ASN A 223 10.89 21.58 -9.60
N GLU A 224 11.91 21.48 -8.75
CA GLU A 224 11.84 21.75 -7.30
C GLU A 224 11.37 23.19 -7.00
N GLU A 225 11.84 24.16 -7.78
CA GLU A 225 11.43 25.56 -7.63
C GLU A 225 9.93 25.77 -7.92
N ARG A 226 9.34 24.94 -8.79
CA ARG A 226 7.89 24.99 -9.08
C ARG A 226 7.06 24.45 -7.92
N CYS A 227 7.64 23.63 -7.04
CA CYS A 227 6.95 23.09 -5.87
C CYS A 227 6.76 24.10 -4.74
N ARG A 228 7.42 25.27 -4.77
CA ARG A 228 7.34 26.27 -3.67
C ARG A 228 5.93 26.77 -3.41
N TYR A 229 5.14 27.00 -4.45
CA TYR A 229 3.75 27.41 -4.28
C TYR A 229 2.89 26.31 -3.67
N ALA A 230 3.14 25.05 -4.04
CA ALA A 230 2.45 23.90 -3.45
C ALA A 230 2.77 23.75 -1.95
N MET A 231 4.03 23.97 -1.54
CA MET A 231 4.44 23.97 -0.13
C MET A 231 3.72 25.06 0.68
N ASP A 232 3.68 26.27 0.14
CA ASP A 232 2.98 27.40 0.73
C ASP A 232 1.46 27.18 0.81
N ALA A 233 0.86 26.57 -0.22
CA ALA A 233 -0.54 26.16 -0.20
C ALA A 233 -0.82 25.08 0.86
N LEU A 234 0.04 24.06 0.98
CA LEU A 234 -0.07 23.01 2.01
C LEU A 234 -0.11 23.61 3.42
N LYS A 235 0.82 24.51 3.74
CA LYS A 235 0.86 25.20 5.04
C LYS A 235 -0.39 26.00 5.33
N ARG A 236 -0.92 26.71 4.33
CA ARG A 236 -2.19 27.46 4.47
C ARG A 236 -3.37 26.53 4.70
N SER A 237 -3.42 25.38 4.02
CA SER A 237 -4.47 24.38 4.22
C SER A 237 -4.45 23.85 5.65
N MET A 238 -3.27 23.48 6.17
CA MET A 238 -3.12 23.02 7.57
C MET A 238 -3.58 24.11 8.56
N ALA A 239 -3.08 25.34 8.43
CA ALA A 239 -3.46 26.45 9.32
C ALA A 239 -4.96 26.78 9.27
N TRP A 240 -5.55 26.70 8.07
CA TRP A 240 -6.97 26.96 7.89
C TRP A 240 -7.83 25.88 8.55
N ASP A 241 -7.46 24.61 8.44
CA ASP A 241 -8.21 23.51 9.05
C ASP A 241 -8.17 23.57 10.58
N GLU A 242 -7.02 23.96 11.15
CA GLU A 242 -6.90 24.25 12.59
C GLU A 242 -7.79 25.43 13.00
N THR A 243 -7.73 26.54 12.28
CA THR A 243 -8.47 27.77 12.61
C THR A 243 -9.98 27.59 12.44
N ARG A 244 -10.40 26.88 11.38
CA ARG A 244 -11.80 26.78 10.98
C ARG A 244 -12.51 25.61 11.65
N PHE A 245 -11.83 24.48 11.81
CA PHE A 245 -12.44 23.23 12.26
C PHE A 245 -11.79 22.65 13.52
N GLY A 246 -10.69 23.22 14.01
CA GLY A 246 -9.97 22.66 15.15
C GLY A 246 -9.37 21.29 14.85
N ARG A 247 -8.96 21.05 13.60
CA ARG A 247 -8.35 19.78 13.16
C ARG A 247 -6.84 19.95 13.03
N GLU A 248 -6.11 19.25 13.89
CA GLU A 248 -4.65 19.18 13.87
C GLU A 248 -4.19 17.95 13.08
N TYR A 249 -3.07 18.06 12.37
CA TYR A 249 -2.45 16.92 11.68
C TYR A 249 -1.88 15.89 12.66
N ASP A 250 -2.06 14.60 12.37
CA ASP A 250 -1.89 13.51 13.32
C ASP A 250 -0.55 12.75 13.19
N LEU A 251 0.14 12.88 12.06
CA LEU A 251 1.47 12.28 11.83
C LEU A 251 2.61 13.29 12.00
N ASP A 252 3.86 12.81 11.99
CA ASP A 252 5.06 13.65 12.19
C ASP A 252 5.62 14.18 10.87
N LEU A 253 5.16 13.63 9.74
CA LEU A 253 5.56 14.05 8.40
C LEU A 253 4.40 14.01 7.41
N PHE A 254 4.41 14.93 6.44
CA PHE A 254 3.48 14.98 5.32
C PHE A 254 4.26 15.04 4.01
N ASN A 255 4.15 14.00 3.19
CA ASN A 255 4.81 13.93 1.89
C ASN A 255 3.81 14.12 0.75
N VAL A 256 4.20 14.91 -0.26
CA VAL A 256 3.53 15.01 -1.57
C VAL A 256 4.51 14.53 -2.62
N VAL A 257 4.06 13.73 -3.57
CA VAL A 257 4.85 13.33 -4.73
C VAL A 257 4.13 13.76 -6.00
N ALA A 258 4.78 14.59 -6.81
CA ALA A 258 4.31 14.97 -8.13
C ALA A 258 4.91 14.01 -9.17
N VAL A 259 4.04 13.27 -9.86
CA VAL A 259 4.40 12.35 -10.95
C VAL A 259 3.73 12.79 -12.26
N SER A 260 4.41 12.59 -13.39
CA SER A 260 3.95 13.09 -14.69
C SER A 260 2.76 12.32 -15.27
N ASP A 261 2.74 10.98 -15.13
CA ASP A 261 1.59 10.16 -15.55
C ASP A 261 0.82 9.66 -14.32
N PHE A 262 -0.31 10.32 -14.05
CA PHE A 262 -1.22 9.96 -12.96
C PHE A 262 -2.66 10.09 -13.44
N ASN A 263 -3.48 9.07 -13.17
CA ASN A 263 -4.86 9.05 -13.67
C ASN A 263 -5.77 10.05 -12.91
N PHE A 264 -5.49 10.40 -11.64
CA PHE A 264 -6.39 11.20 -10.81
C PHE A 264 -5.69 12.12 -9.82
#